data_AF-A0A944KTY0-F1
#
_entry.id   AF-A0A944KTY0-F1
#
_cell.length_a   1.000
_cell.length_b   1.000
_cell.length_c   1.000
_cell.angle_alpha   90.00
_cell.angle_beta   90.00
_cell.angle_gamma   90.00
#
_symmetry.space_group_name_H-M   'P 1'
#
loop_
_entity.id
_entity.type
_entity.pdbx_description
1 polymer ?
#
loop_
_entity_poly.entity_id
_entity_poly.type
_entity_poly.pdbx_seq_one_letter_code
_entity_poly.pdbx_strand_id
1 'polypeptide(L)'
;MSAWGAAAGAFVGTLVLTTTLRAASELSLTRMDLPFLLGTAVTVNRTRAKAVGYLMHFLNGQIFAFMYYAVFLAIDRAGWWLGALFGLAHGFFVGTALVNILLPLVHPRMGSPLTSAPNVALLEPPGFLMLNYGPSTPLVTVLAHIGYGAIVGGFTMLGT
;
A
#
# COMPACT_ATOMS: atom_id res chain seq x y z
N MET A 1 -11.62 -5.55 21.73
CA MET A 1 -10.89 -5.41 20.45
C MET A 1 -10.03 -6.64 20.23
N SER A 2 -10.11 -7.27 19.05
CA SER A 2 -9.47 -8.58 18.81
C SER A 2 -8.30 -8.48 17.84
N ALA A 3 -7.15 -9.03 18.25
CA ALA A 3 -5.96 -9.15 17.39
C ALA A 3 -6.22 -10.07 16.18
N TRP A 4 -7.02 -11.13 16.36
CA TRP A 4 -7.46 -11.99 15.26
C TRP A 4 -8.42 -11.26 14.32
N GLY A 5 -9.30 -10.42 14.87
CA GLY A 5 -10.13 -9.50 14.09
C GLY A 5 -9.27 -8.56 13.25
N ALA A 6 -8.25 -7.92 13.83
CA ALA A 6 -7.31 -7.08 13.09
C ALA A 6 -6.59 -7.86 11.98
N ALA A 7 -6.08 -9.06 12.27
CA ALA A 7 -5.39 -9.90 11.30
C ALA A 7 -6.29 -10.34 10.13
N ALA A 8 -7.54 -10.73 10.41
CA ALA A 8 -8.52 -11.09 9.39
C ALA A 8 -8.94 -9.87 8.56
N GLY A 9 -9.19 -8.74 9.22
CA GLY A 9 -9.50 -7.47 8.57
C GLY A 9 -8.37 -6.97 7.69
N ALA A 10 -7.12 -7.23 8.07
CA ALA A 10 -5.94 -6.90 7.27
C ALA A 10 -5.85 -7.76 6.01
N PHE A 11 -6.09 -9.07 6.11
CA PHE A 11 -6.16 -9.94 4.95
C PHE A 11 -7.26 -9.52 3.97
N VAL A 12 -8.49 -9.34 4.46
CA VAL A 12 -9.64 -8.91 3.63
C VAL A 12 -9.42 -7.50 3.09
N GLY A 13 -8.95 -6.60 3.93
CA GLY A 13 -8.66 -5.21 3.56
C GLY A 13 -7.60 -5.14 2.46
N THR A 14 -6.50 -5.87 2.58
CA THR A 14 -5.44 -5.87 1.56
C THR A 14 -5.89 -6.55 0.28
N LEU A 15 -6.73 -7.59 0.36
CA LEU A 15 -7.38 -8.17 -0.82
C LEU A 15 -8.22 -7.11 -1.55
N VAL A 16 -9.09 -6.39 -0.84
CA VAL A 16 -9.94 -5.33 -1.41
C VAL A 16 -9.09 -4.19 -1.98
N LEU A 17 -8.11 -3.71 -1.23
CA LEU A 17 -7.21 -2.64 -1.65
C LEU A 17 -6.43 -3.04 -2.90
N THR A 18 -5.79 -4.21 -2.90
CA THR A 18 -4.96 -4.64 -4.04
C THR A 18 -5.82 -4.91 -5.28
N THR A 19 -7.03 -5.46 -5.09
CA THR A 19 -7.99 -5.64 -6.19
C THR A 19 -8.44 -4.29 -6.75
N THR A 20 -8.74 -3.33 -5.89
CA THR A 20 -9.11 -1.96 -6.29
C THR A 20 -8.00 -1.29 -7.10
N LEU A 21 -6.76 -1.36 -6.61
CA LEU A 21 -5.60 -0.79 -7.32
C LEU A 21 -5.38 -1.49 -8.66
N ARG A 22 -5.51 -2.82 -8.71
CA ARG A 22 -5.38 -3.58 -9.96
C ARG A 22 -6.48 -3.22 -10.94
N ALA A 23 -7.73 -3.16 -10.50
CA ALA A 23 -8.86 -2.75 -11.32
C ALA A 23 -8.67 -1.32 -11.86
N ALA A 24 -8.23 -0.38 -11.03
CA ALA A 24 -7.93 0.97 -11.47
C ALA A 24 -6.82 1.02 -12.54
N SER A 25 -5.84 0.13 -12.47
CA SER A 25 -4.82 0.00 -13.50
C SER A 25 -5.37 -0.56 -14.82
N GLU A 26 -6.18 -1.63 -14.76
CA GLU A 26 -6.82 -2.21 -15.95
C GLU A 26 -7.84 -1.24 -16.59
N LEU A 27 -8.49 -0.40 -15.78
CA LEU A 27 -9.38 0.69 -16.23
C LEU A 27 -8.63 1.96 -16.66
N SER A 28 -7.29 1.92 -16.73
CA SER A 28 -6.43 3.04 -17.16
C SER A 28 -6.55 4.31 -16.30
N LEU A 29 -7.02 4.20 -15.05
CA LEU A 29 -7.02 5.32 -14.10
C LEU A 29 -5.63 5.58 -13.53
N THR A 30 -4.77 4.55 -13.49
CA THR A 30 -3.38 4.67 -13.07
C THR A 30 -2.49 3.70 -13.85
N ARG A 31 -1.24 4.09 -14.11
CA ARG A 31 -0.21 3.18 -14.64
C ARG A 31 0.47 2.38 -13.53
N MET A 32 0.13 2.65 -12.27
CA MET A 32 0.75 2.01 -11.12
C MET A 32 0.30 0.55 -11.00
N ASP A 33 1.28 -0.33 -10.82
CA ASP A 33 1.08 -1.71 -10.35
C ASP A 33 1.93 -1.91 -9.09
N LEU A 34 1.35 -1.64 -7.91
CA LEU A 34 2.08 -1.74 -6.62
C LEU A 34 2.69 -3.13 -6.39
N PRO A 35 1.98 -4.26 -6.58
CA PRO A 35 2.60 -5.58 -6.51
C PRO A 35 3.82 -5.69 -7.43
N PHE A 36 3.70 -5.25 -8.69
CA PHE A 36 4.85 -5.28 -9.60
C PHE A 36 6.02 -4.43 -9.08
N LEU A 37 5.79 -3.22 -8.58
CA LEU A 37 6.83 -2.38 -7.98
C LEU A 37 7.48 -3.03 -6.77
N LEU A 38 6.72 -3.64 -5.86
CA LEU A 38 7.30 -4.30 -4.69
C LEU A 38 8.13 -5.53 -5.08
N GLY A 39 7.61 -6.39 -5.94
CA GLY A 39 8.30 -7.63 -6.28
C GLY A 39 9.48 -7.46 -7.24
N THR A 40 9.49 -6.38 -8.03
CA THR A 40 10.67 -6.00 -8.82
C THR A 40 11.82 -5.49 -7.98
N ALA A 41 11.65 -5.29 -6.66
CA ALA A 41 12.78 -5.12 -5.74
C ALA A 41 13.57 -6.43 -5.58
N VAL A 42 12.87 -7.57 -5.65
CA VAL A 42 13.41 -8.89 -5.33
C VAL A 42 13.89 -9.63 -6.58
N THR A 43 13.14 -9.58 -7.68
CA THR A 43 13.41 -10.40 -8.87
C THR A 43 13.23 -9.64 -10.18
N VAL A 44 14.07 -9.94 -11.17
CA VAL A 44 13.97 -9.42 -12.55
C VAL A 44 12.89 -10.12 -13.38
N ASN A 45 12.56 -11.37 -13.03
CA ASN A 45 11.52 -12.11 -13.74
C ASN A 45 10.15 -11.49 -13.42
N ARG A 46 9.48 -10.92 -14.43
CA ARG A 46 8.23 -10.16 -14.27
C ARG A 46 7.09 -10.97 -13.65
N THR A 47 6.94 -12.23 -14.04
CA THR A 47 5.89 -13.11 -13.50
C THR A 47 6.12 -13.39 -12.02
N ARG A 48 7.37 -13.73 -11.64
CA ARG A 48 7.74 -13.93 -10.24
C ARG A 48 7.65 -12.63 -9.44
N ALA A 49 8.00 -11.49 -10.04
CA ALA A 49 7.88 -10.18 -9.42
C ALA A 49 6.43 -9.90 -9.03
N LYS A 50 5.46 -10.13 -9.92
CA LYS A 50 4.05 -9.94 -9.55
C LYS A 50 3.65 -10.83 -8.36
N ALA A 51 3.97 -12.13 -8.40
CA ALA A 51 3.62 -13.07 -7.32
C ALA A 51 4.25 -12.68 -5.96
N VAL A 52 5.56 -12.41 -5.95
CA VAL A 52 6.28 -11.96 -4.74
C VAL A 52 5.74 -10.62 -4.25
N GLY A 53 5.44 -9.72 -5.18
CA GLY A 53 4.85 -8.42 -4.90
C GLY A 53 3.49 -8.49 -4.20
N TYR A 54 2.61 -9.37 -4.65
CA TYR A 54 1.33 -9.63 -3.98
C TYR A 54 1.58 -10.11 -2.55
N LEU A 55 2.47 -11.10 -2.36
CA LEU A 55 2.80 -11.59 -1.02
C LEU A 55 3.35 -10.47 -0.12
N MET A 56 4.31 -9.68 -0.61
CA MET A 56 4.86 -8.53 0.12
C MET A 56 3.77 -7.52 0.48
N HIS A 57 2.81 -7.26 -0.41
CA HIS A 57 1.73 -6.33 -0.14
C HIS A 57 0.81 -6.84 0.99
N PHE A 58 0.48 -8.14 0.99
CA PHE A 58 -0.28 -8.77 2.08
C PHE A 58 0.47 -8.74 3.41
N LEU A 59 1.78 -9.00 3.41
CA LEU A 59 2.61 -8.88 4.62
C LEU A 59 2.64 -7.44 5.15
N ASN A 60 2.81 -6.46 4.27
CA ASN A 60 2.75 -5.04 4.65
C ASN A 60 1.36 -4.67 5.19
N GLY A 61 0.30 -5.22 4.60
CA GLY A 61 -1.06 -5.13 5.13
C GLY A 61 -1.13 -5.56 6.59
N GLN A 62 -0.63 -6.76 6.92
CA GLN A 62 -0.61 -7.21 8.31
C GLN A 62 0.17 -6.25 9.22
N ILE A 63 1.35 -5.79 8.80
CA ILE A 63 2.18 -4.87 9.58
C ILE A 63 1.40 -3.58 9.90
N PHE A 64 0.83 -2.93 8.89
CA PHE A 64 0.07 -1.69 9.10
C PHE A 64 -1.19 -1.92 9.93
N ALA A 65 -1.89 -3.05 9.77
CA ALA A 65 -3.05 -3.35 10.61
C ALA A 65 -2.69 -3.54 12.09
N PHE A 66 -1.55 -4.18 12.40
CA PHE A 66 -1.10 -4.29 13.78
C PHE A 66 -0.64 -2.95 14.36
N MET A 67 -0.10 -2.05 13.53
CA MET A 67 0.12 -0.66 13.94
C MET A 67 -1.21 0.04 14.27
N TYR A 68 -2.26 -0.13 13.45
CA TYR A 68 -3.58 0.42 13.72
C TYR A 68 -4.16 -0.16 15.02
N TYR A 69 -4.02 -1.48 15.20
CA TYR A 69 -4.47 -2.20 16.38
C TYR A 69 -3.80 -1.67 17.65
N ALA A 70 -2.48 -1.43 17.63
CA ALA A 70 -1.78 -0.83 18.74
C ALA A 70 -2.33 0.56 19.10
N VAL A 71 -2.66 1.39 18.11
CA VAL A 71 -3.30 2.69 18.35
C VAL A 71 -4.71 2.52 18.91
N PHE A 72 -5.51 1.59 18.37
CA PHE A 72 -6.85 1.30 18.91
C PHE A 72 -6.82 0.85 20.37
N LEU A 73 -5.83 0.01 20.75
CA LEU A 73 -5.60 -0.36 22.14
C LEU A 73 -5.22 0.85 23.01
N ALA A 74 -4.34 1.71 22.51
CA ALA A 74 -3.86 2.88 23.27
C ALA A 74 -4.97 3.92 23.56
N ILE A 75 -5.97 4.01 22.69
CA ILE A 75 -7.11 4.96 22.84
C ILE A 75 -8.40 4.27 23.32
N ASP A 76 -8.34 2.96 23.60
CA ASP A 76 -9.46 2.10 23.96
C ASP A 76 -10.69 2.22 23.03
N ARG A 77 -10.45 2.36 21.73
CA ARG A 77 -11.52 2.54 20.74
C ARG A 77 -11.13 2.01 19.38
N ALA A 78 -11.95 1.11 18.86
CA ALA A 78 -11.91 0.66 17.47
C ALA A 78 -13.24 0.95 16.77
N GLY A 79 -13.20 1.06 15.45
CA GLY A 79 -14.40 1.22 14.63
C GLY A 79 -14.04 1.46 13.18
N TRP A 80 -14.98 1.17 12.28
CA TRP A 80 -14.76 1.32 10.84
C TRP A 80 -14.43 2.77 10.45
N TRP A 81 -15.07 3.77 11.07
CA TRP A 81 -14.82 5.18 10.73
C TRP A 81 -13.42 5.64 11.20
N LEU A 82 -12.98 5.16 12.36
CA LEU A 82 -11.65 5.49 12.88
C LEU A 82 -10.57 4.76 12.09
N GLY A 83 -10.84 3.52 11.71
CA GLY A 83 -10.02 2.78 10.75
C GLY A 83 -9.93 3.49 9.39
N ALA A 84 -11.03 4.04 8.88
CA ALA A 84 -11.05 4.83 7.65
C ALA A 84 -10.16 6.09 7.77
N LEU A 85 -10.17 6.77 8.92
CA LEU A 85 -9.28 7.90 9.20
C LEU A 85 -7.80 7.48 9.23
N PHE A 86 -7.48 6.34 9.84
CA PHE A 86 -6.12 5.78 9.78
C PHE A 86 -5.75 5.39 8.34
N GLY A 87 -6.70 4.83 7.58
CA GLY A 87 -6.59 4.58 6.15
C GLY A 87 -6.26 5.82 5.34
N LEU A 88 -6.91 6.94 5.62
CA LEU A 88 -6.61 8.24 5.00
C LEU A 88 -5.16 8.66 5.27
N ALA A 89 -4.75 8.66 6.55
CA ALA A 89 -3.40 9.01 6.96
C ALA A 89 -2.35 8.08 6.32
N HIS A 90 -2.63 6.79 6.29
CA HIS A 90 -1.80 5.77 5.67
C HIS A 90 -1.68 5.97 4.15
N GLY A 91 -2.78 6.27 3.44
CA GLY A 91 -2.75 6.56 2.01
C GLY A 91 -1.86 7.77 1.68
N PHE A 92 -1.93 8.84 2.48
CA PHE A 92 -1.03 9.98 2.34
C PHE A 92 0.41 9.64 2.68
N PHE A 93 0.65 8.91 3.77
CA PHE A 93 2.00 8.45 4.14
C PHE A 93 2.62 7.58 3.04
N VAL A 94 1.84 6.67 2.45
CA VAL A 94 2.24 5.83 1.33
C VAL A 94 2.61 6.69 0.13
N GLY A 95 1.71 7.57 -0.31
CA GLY A 95 1.93 8.42 -1.49
C GLY A 95 3.02 9.48 -1.33
N THR A 96 3.46 9.75 -0.10
CA THR A 96 4.52 10.73 0.19
C THR A 96 5.75 10.02 0.74
N ALA A 97 5.96 10.00 2.05
CA ALA A 97 7.20 9.53 2.65
C ALA A 97 7.58 8.10 2.21
N LEU A 98 6.65 7.16 2.18
CA LEU A 98 6.99 5.75 1.95
C LEU A 98 7.41 5.49 0.50
N VAL A 99 6.56 5.78 -0.49
CA VAL A 99 6.86 5.39 -1.88
C VAL A 99 7.55 6.48 -2.69
N ASN A 100 7.39 7.76 -2.35
CA ASN A 100 8.11 8.83 -3.05
C ASN A 100 9.55 8.96 -2.56
N ILE A 101 9.82 8.73 -1.26
CA ILE A 101 11.15 8.96 -0.67
C ILE A 101 11.83 7.63 -0.34
N LEU A 102 11.23 6.79 0.50
CA LEU A 102 11.92 5.60 1.03
C LEU A 102 12.07 4.49 -0.02
N LEU A 103 11.04 4.24 -0.83
CA LEU A 103 11.06 3.17 -1.83
C LEU A 103 12.19 3.37 -2.87
N PRO A 104 12.40 4.54 -3.50
CA PRO A 104 13.51 4.74 -4.43
C PRO A 104 14.90 4.56 -3.81
N LEU A 105 15.05 4.76 -2.50
CA LEU A 105 16.33 4.59 -1.80
C LEU A 105 16.71 3.12 -1.62
N VAL A 106 15.73 2.24 -1.43
CA VAL A 106 15.96 0.81 -1.18
C VAL A 106 15.68 -0.07 -2.40
N HIS A 107 15.04 0.47 -3.43
CA HIS A 107 14.62 -0.30 -4.60
C HIS A 107 15.72 -0.31 -5.68
N PRO A 108 16.42 -1.44 -5.90
CA PRO A 108 17.66 -1.49 -6.69
C PRO A 108 17.50 -1.19 -8.20
N ARG A 109 16.25 -1.14 -8.69
CA ARG A 109 15.92 -0.95 -10.11
C ARG A 109 15.11 0.32 -10.39
N MET A 110 14.84 1.10 -9.35
CA MET A 110 14.04 2.32 -9.45
C MET A 110 14.96 3.52 -9.63
N GLY A 111 14.58 4.42 -10.52
CA GLY A 111 15.29 5.69 -10.67
C GLY A 111 15.20 6.52 -9.41
N SER A 112 16.25 7.28 -9.14
CA SER A 112 16.32 8.28 -8.09
C SER A 112 17.09 9.50 -8.59
N PRO A 113 17.09 10.63 -7.87
CA PRO A 113 17.92 11.79 -8.23
C PRO A 113 19.42 11.48 -8.34
N LEU A 114 19.88 10.33 -7.83
CA LEU A 114 21.27 9.88 -7.87
C LEU A 114 21.58 8.98 -9.07
N THR A 115 20.57 8.65 -9.89
CA THR A 115 20.75 7.78 -11.08
C THR A 115 21.45 8.53 -12.20
N SER A 116 22.47 7.91 -12.82
CA SER A 116 23.30 8.49 -13.87
C SER A 116 23.51 7.52 -15.04
N ALA A 117 24.09 7.98 -16.15
CA ALA A 117 24.28 7.19 -17.38
C ALA A 117 24.82 5.75 -17.22
N PRO A 118 25.79 5.44 -16.33
CA PRO A 118 26.25 4.06 -16.14
C PRO A 118 25.22 3.15 -15.43
N ASN A 119 24.18 3.71 -14.81
CA ASN A 119 23.14 2.97 -14.09
C ASN A 119 21.77 3.25 -14.71
N VAL A 120 21.29 2.34 -15.56
CA VAL A 120 19.99 2.50 -16.22
C VAL A 120 18.85 2.14 -15.26
N ALA A 121 18.02 3.13 -14.90
CA ALA A 121 16.78 2.88 -14.16
C ALA A 121 15.79 2.12 -15.05
N LEU A 122 15.23 1.03 -14.50
CA LEU A 122 14.21 0.24 -15.20
C LEU A 122 12.78 0.64 -14.80
N LEU A 123 12.64 1.36 -13.68
CA LEU A 123 11.36 1.81 -13.15
C LEU A 123 11.42 3.32 -12.85
N GLU A 124 10.34 4.01 -13.20
CA GLU A 124 10.14 5.42 -12.89
C GLU A 124 9.90 5.60 -11.37
N PRO A 125 10.56 6.55 -10.70
CA PRO A 125 10.21 6.87 -9.31
C PRO A 125 8.75 7.36 -9.23
N PRO A 126 8.00 7.05 -8.14
CA PRO A 126 6.60 7.45 -8.06
C PRO A 126 6.34 8.95 -8.12
N GLY A 127 7.27 9.78 -7.61
CA GLY A 127 7.03 11.21 -7.48
C GLY A 127 6.04 11.52 -6.35
N PHE A 128 5.87 12.80 -6.06
CA PHE A 128 4.96 13.25 -4.99
C PHE A 128 3.53 12.77 -5.26
N LEU A 129 2.92 12.11 -4.28
CA LEU A 129 1.60 11.47 -4.38
C LEU A 129 1.48 10.46 -5.54
N MET A 130 2.61 9.92 -5.99
CA MET A 130 2.67 8.94 -7.09
C MET A 130 2.18 9.51 -8.44
N LEU A 131 2.25 10.84 -8.63
CA LEU A 131 1.74 11.53 -9.82
C LEU A 131 2.43 11.10 -11.12
N ASN A 132 3.67 10.60 -11.07
CA ASN A 132 4.35 10.07 -12.26
C ASN A 132 3.63 8.84 -12.83
N TYR A 133 2.84 8.13 -12.02
CA TYR A 133 2.01 7.02 -12.48
C TYR A 133 0.62 7.44 -12.99
N GLY A 134 0.29 8.73 -12.99
CA GLY A 134 -0.92 9.29 -13.57
C GLY A 134 -1.69 10.20 -12.61
N PRO A 135 -2.49 11.15 -13.13
CA PRO A 135 -3.14 12.19 -12.33
C PRO A 135 -4.20 11.66 -11.35
N SER A 136 -4.83 10.50 -11.65
CA SER A 136 -5.83 9.90 -10.75
C SER A 136 -5.21 8.96 -9.71
N THR A 137 -3.91 8.66 -9.81
CA THR A 137 -3.19 7.77 -8.89
C THR A 137 -3.28 8.18 -7.42
N PRO A 138 -3.11 9.47 -7.05
CA PRO A 138 -3.30 9.90 -5.66
C PRO A 138 -4.69 9.54 -5.13
N LEU A 139 -5.73 9.87 -5.89
CA LEU A 139 -7.12 9.68 -5.49
C LEU A 139 -7.44 8.19 -5.32
N VAL A 140 -7.10 7.37 -6.33
CA VAL A 140 -7.27 5.92 -6.29
C VAL A 140 -6.57 5.31 -5.08
N THR A 141 -5.33 5.72 -4.82
CA THR A 141 -4.55 5.19 -3.70
C THR A 141 -5.16 5.56 -2.36
N VAL A 142 -5.52 6.82 -2.16
CA VAL A 142 -6.14 7.29 -0.91
C VAL A 142 -7.48 6.59 -0.66
N LEU A 143 -8.36 6.52 -1.66
CA LEU A 143 -9.66 5.84 -1.51
C LEU A 143 -9.49 4.34 -1.19
N ALA A 144 -8.55 3.67 -1.85
CA ALA A 144 -8.26 2.26 -1.56
C ALA A 144 -7.74 2.06 -0.12
N HIS A 145 -6.90 2.96 0.39
CA HIS A 145 -6.40 2.90 1.77
C HIS A 145 -7.46 3.26 2.81
N ILE A 146 -8.38 4.19 2.52
CA ILE A 146 -9.56 4.45 3.35
C ILE A 146 -10.39 3.17 3.47
N GLY A 147 -10.67 2.50 2.35
CA GLY A 147 -11.41 1.23 2.33
C GLY A 147 -10.71 0.14 3.15
N TYR A 148 -9.41 -0.04 2.94
CA TYR A 148 -8.57 -0.93 3.76
C TYR A 148 -8.71 -0.63 5.26
N GLY A 149 -8.54 0.63 5.65
CA GLY A 149 -8.60 1.04 7.04
C GLY A 149 -9.98 0.83 7.65
N ALA A 150 -11.04 1.11 6.89
CA ALA A 150 -12.41 0.88 7.33
C ALA A 150 -12.67 -0.60 7.62
N ILE A 151 -12.19 -1.49 6.76
CA ILE A 151 -12.31 -2.95 6.92
C ILE A 151 -11.53 -3.42 8.16
N VAL A 152 -10.27 -3.00 8.31
CA VAL A 152 -9.44 -3.35 9.49
C VAL A 152 -10.10 -2.88 10.77
N GLY A 153 -10.55 -1.61 10.83
CA GLY A 153 -11.21 -1.05 12.00
C GLY A 153 -12.53 -1.74 12.33
N GLY A 154 -13.32 -2.10 11.30
CA GLY A 154 -14.57 -2.84 11.47
C GLY A 154 -14.35 -4.24 12.03
N PHE A 155 -13.43 -5.01 11.46
CA PHE A 155 -13.14 -6.37 11.93
C PHE A 155 -12.50 -6.37 13.33
N THR A 156 -11.64 -5.40 13.63
CA THR A 156 -11.03 -5.25 14.97
C THR A 156 -12.10 -5.01 16.06
N MET A 157 -13.15 -4.27 15.70
CA MET A 157 -14.31 -3.99 16.56
C MET A 157 -15.21 -5.23 16.72
N LEU A 158 -15.49 -5.95 15.64
CA LEU A 158 -16.44 -7.08 15.61
C LEU A 158 -15.90 -8.40 16.17
N GLY A 159 -14.58 -8.59 16.22
CA GLY A 159 -13.97 -9.86 16.65
C GLY A 159 -14.03 -10.18 18.15
N THR A 160 -14.94 -9.58 18.90
CA THR A 160 -15.22 -9.86 20.32
C THR A 160 -16.07 -11.12 20.47
#